data_AF-A0A397T3R4-F1
#
_entry.id   AF-A0A397T3R4-F1
#
_cell.length_a   1.000
_cell.length_b   1.000
_cell.length_c   1.000
_cell.angle_alpha   90.00
_cell.angle_beta   90.00
_cell.angle_gamma   90.00
#
_symmetry.space_group_name_H-M   'P 1'
#
loop_
_entity.id
_entity.type
_entity.pdbx_description
1 polymer ?
#
loop_
_entity_poly.entity_id
_entity_poly.type
_entity_poly.pdbx_seq_one_letter_code
_entity_poly.pdbx_strand_id
1 'polypeptide(L)'
;MVDNKFLSKLSQNLLEVLDDDEYYDITIEVGNDPYIKVFRAHMVILNYRCSYLRKILSINKKKNDGTLVHIKLPNILPEIFQIILIYIYGGRLPLEKYDILDIIKILVAANKLNLQELIKKILVSLIQNDNLQMSEIQIWEHVLKWGLAQNPGFSSDLTSYSKNDFIILKNTLQQCIPLIKFYDITSKEFLDKVLPYKKVLLKELFTNLLKSHLIIHPDSKLSGKSNPRKRIDSKIITIQHAELISKWIDKLEITNESTTFYEFKLILRGSRNEFSPGKFHEICINKSHTVSIIKVKDSEEILGGYNPITWDSNHSYGTTKDSFIFSFKNSNNIENHILSRIRDTKFAILNNPNYGPSFGKEDIIFSLNNLYKDSICTNNSYEKPIRENNDHFSKEEYERNLDSFYGHKQSFMKQLMTKTPRRKDSKTSMNIVNNKTNNIIANGKITEKFTVGVDWANLSTISSPLAIAPLQPIL
;
A
#
# COMPACT_ATOMS: atom_id res chain seq x y z
N MET A 1 -15.19 7.51 -31.34
CA MET A 1 -13.91 7.03 -31.92
C MET A 1 -14.25 6.03 -33.01
N VAL A 2 -13.53 6.03 -34.13
CA VAL A 2 -13.63 4.92 -35.10
C VAL A 2 -13.00 3.70 -34.44
N ASP A 3 -13.77 2.63 -34.27
CA ASP A 3 -13.30 1.43 -33.59
C ASP A 3 -12.29 0.70 -34.50
N ASN A 4 -11.02 0.73 -34.12
CA ASN A 4 -9.92 0.45 -35.03
C ASN A 4 -9.62 -1.06 -35.10
N LYS A 5 -10.61 -1.81 -35.60
CA LYS A 5 -10.66 -3.28 -35.72
C LYS A 5 -9.45 -3.87 -36.48
N PHE A 6 -8.84 -3.09 -37.37
CA PHE A 6 -7.62 -3.48 -38.08
C PHE A 6 -6.39 -3.49 -37.16
N LEU A 7 -6.21 -2.46 -36.32
CA LEU A 7 -5.10 -2.43 -35.36
C LEU A 7 -5.26 -3.50 -34.26
N SER A 8 -6.50 -3.81 -33.86
CA SER A 8 -6.73 -4.88 -32.88
C SER A 8 -6.43 -6.27 -33.45
N LYS A 9 -6.77 -6.55 -34.72
CA LYS A 9 -6.40 -7.81 -35.36
C LYS A 9 -4.91 -7.90 -35.66
N LEU A 10 -4.25 -6.83 -36.12
CA LEU A 10 -2.80 -6.80 -36.29
C LEU A 10 -2.05 -7.07 -34.97
N SER A 11 -2.47 -6.42 -33.88
CA SER A 11 -1.97 -6.66 -32.52
C SER A 11 -2.11 -8.14 -32.13
N GLN A 12 -3.26 -8.75 -32.42
CA GLN A 12 -3.51 -10.17 -32.15
C GLN A 12 -2.64 -11.09 -33.04
N ASN A 13 -2.47 -10.79 -34.32
CA ASN A 13 -1.62 -11.58 -35.21
C ASN A 13 -0.14 -11.53 -34.80
N LEU A 14 0.35 -10.41 -34.28
CA LEU A 14 1.70 -10.35 -33.71
C LEU A 14 1.82 -11.17 -32.43
N LEU A 15 0.77 -11.26 -31.61
CA LEU A 15 0.77 -12.15 -30.44
C LEU A 15 0.71 -13.63 -30.84
N GLU A 16 -0.08 -13.99 -31.86
CA GLU A 16 -0.08 -15.34 -32.45
C GLU A 16 1.34 -15.77 -32.88
N VAL A 17 2.13 -14.85 -33.47
CA VAL A 17 3.54 -15.07 -33.85
C VAL A 17 4.51 -15.14 -32.63
N LEU A 18 4.11 -14.70 -31.44
CA LEU A 18 4.93 -14.86 -30.23
C LEU A 18 4.75 -16.25 -29.60
N ASP A 19 3.57 -16.84 -29.75
CA ASP A 19 3.24 -18.19 -29.26
C ASP A 19 3.64 -19.28 -30.27
N ASP A 20 4.05 -18.90 -31.48
CA ASP A 20 4.60 -19.78 -32.51
C ASP A 20 6.07 -20.15 -32.20
N ASP A 21 6.38 -21.43 -32.33
CA ASP A 21 7.73 -21.99 -32.18
C ASP A 21 8.51 -22.00 -33.52
N GLU A 22 7.87 -21.58 -34.62
CA GLU A 22 8.49 -21.42 -35.94
C GLU A 22 9.10 -20.00 -36.12
N TYR A 23 10.06 -19.88 -37.04
CA TYR A 23 10.67 -18.62 -37.52
C TYR A 23 11.37 -17.68 -36.50
N TYR A 24 11.49 -18.05 -35.23
CA TYR A 24 12.27 -17.28 -34.26
C TYR A 24 13.77 -17.18 -34.67
N ASP A 25 14.34 -15.98 -34.56
CA ASP A 25 15.73 -15.66 -34.90
C ASP A 25 16.59 -15.29 -33.67
N ILE A 26 16.01 -15.36 -32.46
CA ILE A 26 16.68 -15.10 -31.19
C ILE A 26 16.10 -15.90 -30.03
N THR A 27 16.99 -16.31 -29.11
CA THR A 27 16.63 -16.77 -27.76
C THR A 27 17.03 -15.76 -26.69
N ILE A 28 16.17 -15.63 -25.67
CA ILE A 28 16.42 -14.77 -24.49
C ILE A 28 16.27 -15.62 -23.24
N GLU A 29 17.36 -15.83 -22.52
CA GLU A 29 17.37 -16.45 -21.20
C GLU A 29 17.08 -15.39 -20.14
N VAL A 30 16.08 -15.63 -19.29
CA VAL A 30 15.59 -14.66 -18.30
C VAL A 30 15.42 -15.34 -16.95
N GLY A 31 15.75 -14.62 -15.88
CA GLY A 31 15.72 -15.13 -14.52
C GLY A 31 17.12 -15.27 -13.91
N ASN A 32 17.18 -15.83 -12.72
CA ASN A 32 18.40 -16.13 -11.98
C ASN A 32 18.33 -17.59 -11.55
N ASP A 33 19.46 -18.28 -11.47
CA ASP A 33 19.52 -19.67 -11.00
C ASP A 33 18.83 -19.84 -9.62
N PRO A 34 18.01 -20.88 -9.41
CA PRO A 34 17.62 -21.95 -10.36
C PRO A 34 16.40 -21.60 -11.24
N TYR A 35 15.79 -20.44 -11.06
CA TYR A 35 14.55 -20.01 -11.74
C TYR A 35 14.84 -19.25 -13.04
N ILE A 36 15.26 -19.99 -14.06
CA ILE A 36 15.58 -19.48 -15.40
C ILE A 36 14.58 -20.04 -16.43
N LYS A 37 14.11 -19.19 -17.34
CA LYS A 37 13.28 -19.57 -18.50
C LYS A 37 13.89 -19.00 -19.78
N VAL A 38 13.90 -19.79 -20.84
CA VAL A 38 14.30 -19.35 -22.19
C VAL A 38 13.04 -18.96 -22.98
N PHE A 39 13.11 -17.82 -23.65
CA PHE A 39 12.07 -17.27 -24.50
C PHE A 39 12.56 -17.26 -25.95
N ARG A 40 11.73 -17.75 -26.88
CA ARG A 40 11.91 -17.56 -28.32
C ARG A 40 11.28 -16.22 -28.72
N ALA A 41 11.90 -15.50 -29.63
CA ALA A 41 11.41 -14.19 -30.07
C ALA A 41 11.96 -13.78 -31.44
N HIS A 42 11.53 -12.60 -31.89
CA HIS A 42 11.80 -12.05 -33.21
C HIS A 42 12.61 -10.75 -33.11
N MET A 43 13.86 -10.75 -33.55
CA MET A 43 14.80 -9.63 -33.50
C MET A 43 14.22 -8.38 -34.15
N VAL A 44 13.48 -8.53 -35.25
CA VAL A 44 12.84 -7.37 -35.92
C VAL A 44 11.88 -6.63 -34.99
N ILE A 45 10.99 -7.34 -34.28
CA ILE A 45 10.02 -6.74 -33.36
C ILE A 45 10.74 -6.14 -32.15
N LEU A 46 11.63 -6.90 -31.51
CA LEU A 46 12.40 -6.46 -30.35
C LEU A 46 13.24 -5.21 -30.66
N ASN A 47 13.89 -5.18 -31.83
CA ASN A 47 14.70 -4.07 -32.28
C ASN A 47 13.87 -2.79 -32.44
N TYR A 48 12.66 -2.85 -33.00
CA TYR A 48 11.83 -1.66 -33.17
C TYR A 48 11.10 -1.22 -31.90
N ARG A 49 10.70 -2.16 -31.03
CA ARG A 49 9.89 -1.88 -29.82
C ARG A 49 10.68 -1.70 -28.52
N CYS A 50 11.89 -2.25 -28.40
CA CYS A 50 12.73 -2.12 -27.21
C CYS A 50 14.09 -1.48 -27.52
N SER A 51 14.29 -0.24 -27.04
CA SER A 51 15.52 0.52 -27.29
C SER A 51 16.77 -0.07 -26.60
N TYR A 52 16.60 -0.79 -25.49
CA TYR A 52 17.66 -1.52 -24.80
C TYR A 52 18.12 -2.73 -25.63
N LEU A 53 17.18 -3.59 -26.05
CA LEU A 53 17.49 -4.75 -26.89
C LEU A 53 18.07 -4.34 -28.24
N ARG A 54 17.57 -3.27 -28.88
CA ARG A 54 18.20 -2.66 -30.08
C ARG A 54 19.70 -2.43 -29.92
N LYS A 55 20.14 -1.89 -28.78
CA LYS A 55 21.56 -1.61 -28.51
C LYS A 55 22.37 -2.91 -28.41
N ILE A 56 21.87 -3.91 -27.70
CA ILE A 56 22.53 -5.23 -27.56
C ILE A 56 22.62 -5.93 -28.92
N LEU A 57 21.51 -6.02 -29.66
CA LEU A 57 21.47 -6.66 -30.98
C LEU A 57 22.42 -5.99 -31.98
N SER A 58 22.54 -4.65 -31.93
CA SER A 58 23.45 -3.89 -32.78
C SER A 58 24.94 -4.15 -32.48
N ILE A 59 25.28 -4.51 -31.24
CA ILE A 59 26.64 -4.93 -30.87
C ILE A 59 26.91 -6.35 -31.40
N ASN A 60 25.97 -7.27 -31.23
CA ASN A 60 26.12 -8.67 -31.64
C ASN A 60 26.23 -8.84 -33.16
N LYS A 61 25.55 -8.00 -33.97
CA LYS A 61 25.70 -7.99 -35.44
C LYS A 61 27.14 -7.86 -35.95
N LYS A 62 28.08 -7.34 -35.14
CA LYS A 62 29.50 -7.21 -35.50
C LYS A 62 30.34 -8.48 -35.31
N LYS A 63 29.73 -9.58 -34.81
CA LYS A 63 30.41 -10.84 -34.48
C LYS A 63 29.89 -12.04 -35.30
N ASN A 64 29.18 -11.78 -36.40
CA ASN A 64 28.28 -12.77 -37.01
C ASN A 64 29.04 -13.97 -37.62
N ASP A 65 28.91 -15.13 -36.99
CA ASP A 65 29.50 -16.42 -37.40
C ASP A 65 28.47 -17.45 -37.91
N GLY A 66 27.17 -17.09 -37.88
CA GLY A 66 26.06 -17.96 -38.26
C GLY A 66 25.30 -18.56 -37.07
N THR A 67 25.77 -18.36 -35.84
CA THR A 67 25.10 -18.85 -34.63
C THR A 67 23.82 -18.05 -34.33
N LEU A 68 22.76 -18.74 -33.90
CA LEU A 68 21.52 -18.12 -33.40
C LEU A 68 21.82 -17.11 -32.28
N VAL A 69 21.22 -15.92 -32.34
CA VAL A 69 21.48 -14.90 -31.31
C VAL A 69 20.91 -15.34 -29.97
N HIS A 70 21.72 -15.21 -28.92
CA HIS A 70 21.35 -15.52 -27.54
C HIS A 70 21.62 -14.30 -26.63
N ILE A 71 20.66 -13.92 -25.80
CA ILE A 71 20.78 -12.84 -24.82
C ILE A 71 20.41 -13.37 -23.43
N LYS A 72 21.15 -12.96 -22.39
CA LYS A 72 20.81 -13.21 -20.99
C LYS A 72 20.29 -11.93 -20.32
N LEU A 73 19.15 -12.02 -19.62
CA LEU A 73 18.54 -10.93 -18.84
C LEU A 73 18.36 -11.38 -17.37
N PRO A 74 19.46 -11.43 -16.57
CA PRO A 74 19.36 -11.74 -15.15
C PRO A 74 18.60 -10.64 -14.40
N ASN A 75 18.14 -10.92 -13.19
CA ASN A 75 17.38 -10.00 -12.33
C ASN A 75 16.12 -9.41 -13.03
N ILE A 76 15.39 -10.24 -13.76
CA ILE A 76 13.99 -10.04 -14.17
C ILE A 76 13.30 -11.40 -13.97
N LEU A 77 12.12 -11.44 -13.35
CA LEU A 77 11.37 -12.69 -13.19
C LEU A 77 10.81 -13.15 -14.55
N PRO A 78 10.87 -14.45 -14.91
CA PRO A 78 10.29 -14.96 -16.15
C PRO A 78 8.85 -14.54 -16.43
N GLU A 79 7.99 -14.57 -15.40
CA GLU A 79 6.56 -14.26 -15.50
C GLU A 79 6.36 -12.78 -15.85
N ILE A 80 7.16 -11.91 -15.24
CA ILE A 80 7.15 -10.46 -15.49
C ILE A 80 7.70 -10.16 -16.90
N PHE A 81 8.71 -10.91 -17.35
CA PHE A 81 9.21 -10.76 -18.71
C PHE A 81 8.21 -11.24 -19.77
N GLN A 82 7.48 -12.34 -19.52
CA GLN A 82 6.38 -12.78 -20.39
C GLN A 82 5.36 -11.65 -20.59
N ILE A 83 4.95 -10.96 -19.51
CA ILE A 83 4.02 -9.83 -19.59
C ILE A 83 4.60 -8.67 -20.40
N ILE A 84 5.90 -8.35 -20.23
CA ILE A 84 6.57 -7.31 -21.02
C ILE A 84 6.70 -7.73 -22.50
N LEU A 85 6.94 -9.00 -22.80
CA LEU A 85 7.06 -9.52 -24.15
C LEU A 85 5.70 -9.44 -24.88
N ILE A 86 4.60 -9.82 -24.20
CA ILE A 86 3.23 -9.61 -24.66
C ILE A 86 2.96 -8.12 -24.94
N TYR A 87 3.39 -7.21 -24.07
CA TYR A 87 3.29 -5.76 -24.31
C TYR A 87 4.12 -5.30 -25.53
N ILE A 88 5.33 -5.84 -25.71
CA ILE A 88 6.23 -5.48 -26.81
C ILE A 88 5.58 -5.79 -28.17
N TYR A 89 4.99 -6.98 -28.31
CA TYR A 89 4.32 -7.46 -29.52
C TYR A 89 2.92 -6.87 -29.69
N GLY A 90 2.05 -7.04 -28.69
CA GLY A 90 0.65 -6.65 -28.77
C GLY A 90 0.37 -5.16 -28.53
N GLY A 91 1.31 -4.41 -27.96
CA GLY A 91 1.14 -2.98 -27.63
C GLY A 91 0.12 -2.72 -26.51
N ARG A 92 -0.32 -3.75 -25.80
CA ARG A 92 -1.41 -3.70 -24.81
C ARG A 92 -0.91 -4.23 -23.47
N LEU A 93 -1.32 -3.55 -22.41
CA LEU A 93 -1.19 -4.03 -21.03
C LEU A 93 -2.43 -3.57 -20.25
N PRO A 94 -3.39 -4.47 -19.96
CA PRO A 94 -4.54 -4.20 -19.10
C PRO A 94 -4.06 -4.29 -17.65
N LEU A 95 -3.79 -3.14 -17.03
CA LEU A 95 -3.22 -3.08 -15.67
C LEU A 95 -4.21 -3.56 -14.61
N GLU A 96 -5.50 -3.55 -14.93
CA GLU A 96 -6.61 -3.95 -14.05
C GLU A 96 -6.59 -5.46 -13.73
N LYS A 97 -5.80 -6.25 -14.48
CA LYS A 97 -5.66 -7.71 -14.29
C LYS A 97 -4.53 -8.13 -13.34
N TYR A 98 -3.72 -7.19 -12.85
CA TYR A 98 -2.53 -7.47 -12.05
C TYR A 98 -2.64 -6.80 -10.68
N ASP A 99 -2.08 -7.43 -9.66
CA ASP A 99 -1.97 -6.79 -8.35
C ASP A 99 -0.94 -5.65 -8.34
N ILE A 100 -0.95 -4.84 -7.29
CA ILE A 100 -0.06 -3.66 -7.18
C ILE A 100 1.43 -4.07 -7.15
N LEU A 101 1.78 -5.22 -6.56
CA LEU A 101 3.15 -5.69 -6.48
C LEU A 101 3.66 -6.12 -7.85
N ASP A 102 2.84 -6.82 -8.64
CA ASP A 102 3.17 -7.19 -10.02
C ASP A 102 3.26 -5.97 -10.93
N ILE A 103 2.37 -4.98 -10.80
CA ILE A 103 2.50 -3.70 -11.52
C ILE A 103 3.83 -3.00 -11.19
N ILE A 104 4.29 -3.06 -9.93
CA ILE A 104 5.60 -2.52 -9.52
C ILE A 104 6.76 -3.33 -10.13
N LYS A 105 6.69 -4.68 -10.14
CA LYS A 105 7.70 -5.53 -10.78
C LYS A 105 7.79 -5.26 -12.29
N ILE A 106 6.64 -5.11 -12.97
CA ILE A 106 6.56 -4.73 -14.38
C ILE A 106 7.20 -3.35 -14.60
N LEU A 107 6.93 -2.36 -13.74
CA LEU A 107 7.57 -1.04 -13.82
C LEU A 107 9.09 -1.10 -13.73
N VAL A 108 9.63 -1.88 -12.77
CA VAL A 108 11.08 -2.06 -12.58
C VAL A 108 11.72 -2.71 -13.82
N ALA A 109 11.12 -3.78 -14.33
CA ALA A 109 11.63 -4.47 -15.52
C ALA A 109 11.46 -3.62 -16.81
N ALA A 110 10.38 -2.84 -16.94
CA ALA A 110 10.18 -1.88 -18.02
C ALA A 110 11.22 -0.75 -17.99
N ASN A 111 11.60 -0.26 -16.81
CA ASN A 111 12.69 0.70 -16.63
C ASN A 111 14.03 0.13 -17.08
N LYS A 112 14.35 -1.09 -16.65
CA LYS A 112 15.58 -1.80 -17.05
C LYS A 112 15.67 -2.04 -18.56
N LEU A 113 14.54 -2.30 -19.22
CA LEU A 113 14.43 -2.46 -20.68
C LEU A 113 14.21 -1.13 -21.44
N ASN A 114 14.25 0.00 -20.74
CA ASN A 114 14.08 1.37 -21.27
C ASN A 114 12.80 1.53 -22.12
N LEU A 115 11.67 1.01 -21.64
CA LEU A 115 10.35 1.05 -22.28
C LEU A 115 9.56 2.30 -21.85
N GLN A 116 10.03 3.48 -22.26
CA GLN A 116 9.54 4.80 -21.81
C GLN A 116 8.03 5.03 -21.94
N GLU A 117 7.40 4.50 -23.00
CA GLU A 117 5.94 4.53 -23.19
C GLU A 117 5.20 3.79 -22.06
N LEU A 118 5.67 2.57 -21.75
CA LEU A 118 5.09 1.70 -20.73
C LEU A 118 5.29 2.26 -19.32
N ILE A 119 6.50 2.75 -19.03
CA ILE A 119 6.86 3.35 -17.74
C ILE A 119 5.91 4.50 -17.40
N LYS A 120 5.67 5.41 -18.35
CA LYS A 120 4.74 6.54 -18.17
C LYS A 120 3.30 6.07 -17.92
N LYS A 121 2.82 5.08 -18.69
CA LYS A 121 1.47 4.51 -18.51
C LYS A 121 1.30 3.93 -17.10
N ILE A 122 2.28 3.14 -16.63
CA ILE A 122 2.23 2.51 -15.32
C ILE A 122 2.32 3.56 -14.20
N LEU A 123 3.23 4.54 -14.30
CA LEU A 123 3.34 5.61 -13.30
C LEU A 123 2.04 6.40 -13.14
N VAL A 124 1.39 6.79 -14.25
CA VAL A 124 0.08 7.46 -14.22
C VAL A 124 -0.97 6.61 -13.50
N SER A 125 -1.06 5.32 -13.84
CA SER A 125 -2.02 4.40 -13.21
C SER A 125 -1.76 4.20 -11.71
N LEU A 126 -0.50 4.05 -11.30
CA LEU A 126 -0.12 3.93 -9.88
C LEU A 126 -0.43 5.21 -9.09
N ILE A 127 -0.13 6.39 -9.63
CA ILE A 127 -0.43 7.66 -8.95
C ILE A 127 -1.94 7.88 -8.84
N GLN A 128 -2.73 7.44 -9.82
CA GLN A 128 -4.20 7.52 -9.76
C GLN A 128 -4.85 6.51 -8.80
N ASN A 129 -4.13 5.47 -8.36
CA ASN A 129 -4.70 4.41 -7.53
C ASN A 129 -4.81 4.82 -6.05
N ASP A 130 -6.03 5.11 -5.58
CA ASP A 130 -6.31 5.50 -4.19
C ASP A 130 -5.96 4.42 -3.14
N ASN A 131 -5.82 3.15 -3.55
CA ASN A 131 -5.43 2.06 -2.65
C ASN A 131 -3.92 1.99 -2.39
N LEU A 132 -3.10 2.77 -3.13
CA LEU A 132 -1.66 2.83 -2.96
C LEU A 132 -1.29 3.29 -1.53
N GLN A 133 -0.66 2.42 -0.74
CA GLN A 133 -0.33 2.65 0.68
C GLN A 133 0.86 3.62 0.92
N MET A 134 0.98 4.65 0.08
CA MET A 134 2.07 5.63 0.06
C MET A 134 1.51 7.03 0.36
N SER A 135 2.22 7.86 1.15
CA SER A 135 1.80 9.25 1.34
C SER A 135 2.07 10.08 0.09
N GLU A 136 1.31 11.17 -0.11
CA GLU A 136 1.48 12.06 -1.28
C GLU A 136 2.89 12.65 -1.37
N ILE A 137 3.54 12.90 -0.23
CA ILE A 137 4.95 13.33 -0.23
C ILE A 137 5.90 12.24 -0.73
N GLN A 138 5.67 10.97 -0.34
CA GLN A 138 6.47 9.86 -0.83
C GLN A 138 6.24 9.66 -2.34
N ILE A 139 5.01 9.81 -2.83
CA ILE A 139 4.70 9.76 -4.27
C ILE A 139 5.46 10.87 -5.00
N TRP A 140 5.43 12.11 -4.49
CA TRP A 140 6.22 13.22 -5.04
C TRP A 140 7.72 12.89 -5.07
N GLU A 141 8.31 12.38 -3.98
CA GLU A 141 9.73 12.02 -3.96
C GLU A 141 10.09 10.90 -4.96
N HIS A 142 9.23 9.90 -5.17
CA HIS A 142 9.48 8.83 -6.15
C HIS A 142 9.32 9.33 -7.60
N VAL A 143 8.28 10.11 -7.88
CA VAL A 143 8.07 10.76 -9.19
C VAL A 143 9.25 11.67 -9.53
N LEU A 144 9.71 12.46 -8.56
CA LEU A 144 10.88 13.31 -8.69
C LEU A 144 12.17 12.51 -8.95
N LYS A 145 12.47 11.49 -8.13
CA LYS A 145 13.62 10.59 -8.34
C LYS A 145 13.61 9.97 -9.73
N TRP A 146 12.45 9.50 -10.20
CA TRP A 146 12.29 8.98 -11.56
C TRP A 146 12.62 10.04 -12.62
N GLY A 147 12.07 11.26 -12.48
CA GLY A 147 12.33 12.35 -13.42
C GLY A 147 13.79 12.81 -13.46
N LEU A 148 14.48 12.78 -12.32
CA LEU A 148 15.93 13.01 -12.24
C LEU A 148 16.71 11.88 -12.92
N ALA A 149 16.34 10.62 -12.69
CA ALA A 149 17.00 9.45 -13.29
C ALA A 149 16.86 9.39 -14.83
N GLN A 150 15.80 9.98 -15.42
CA GLN A 150 15.70 10.13 -16.88
C GLN A 150 16.72 11.14 -17.46
N ASN A 151 17.36 11.94 -16.62
CA ASN A 151 18.22 13.05 -17.01
C ASN A 151 19.59 12.94 -16.29
N PRO A 152 20.42 11.92 -16.60
CA PRO A 152 21.66 11.61 -15.86
C PRO A 152 22.76 12.67 -15.96
N GLY A 153 22.59 13.72 -16.77
CA GLY A 153 23.46 14.89 -16.78
C GLY A 153 23.14 15.93 -15.71
N PHE A 154 22.09 15.73 -14.91
CA PHE A 154 21.76 16.62 -13.80
C PHE A 154 22.73 16.46 -12.63
N SER A 155 23.09 17.59 -12.02
CA SER A 155 23.82 17.63 -10.76
C SER A 155 23.01 17.03 -9.61
N SER A 156 23.71 16.53 -8.60
CA SER A 156 23.13 16.16 -7.30
C SER A 156 22.72 17.40 -6.47
N ASP A 157 23.36 18.56 -6.70
CA ASP A 157 23.03 19.80 -6.03
C ASP A 157 22.07 20.67 -6.84
N LEU A 158 20.88 20.88 -6.29
CA LEU A 158 19.82 21.70 -6.86
C LEU A 158 20.21 23.18 -7.04
N THR A 159 21.19 23.70 -6.30
CA THR A 159 21.66 25.10 -6.47
C THR A 159 22.31 25.33 -7.84
N SER A 160 22.94 24.28 -8.40
CA SER A 160 23.64 24.32 -9.68
C SER A 160 22.73 24.21 -10.92
N TYR A 161 21.42 24.00 -10.74
CA TYR A 161 20.47 23.78 -11.84
C TYR A 161 20.23 25.07 -12.64
N SER A 162 20.53 25.00 -13.93
CA SER A 162 20.21 26.06 -14.90
C SER A 162 18.70 26.19 -15.10
N LYS A 163 18.27 27.27 -15.76
CA LYS A 163 16.87 27.43 -16.19
C LYS A 163 16.42 26.29 -17.12
N ASN A 164 17.34 25.74 -17.92
CA ASN A 164 17.04 24.67 -18.88
C ASN A 164 16.79 23.34 -18.17
N ASP A 165 17.55 23.03 -17.13
CA ASP A 165 17.39 21.78 -16.36
C ASP A 165 16.02 21.69 -15.69
N PHE A 166 15.54 22.82 -15.14
CA PHE A 166 14.17 22.91 -14.62
C PHE A 166 13.10 22.77 -15.70
N ILE A 167 13.35 23.22 -16.94
CA ILE A 167 12.41 23.03 -18.07
C ILE A 167 12.38 21.56 -18.50
N ILE A 168 13.54 20.91 -18.61
CA ILE A 168 13.65 19.48 -18.93
C ILE A 168 12.92 18.66 -17.86
N LEU A 169 13.22 18.86 -16.59
CA LEU A 169 12.57 18.15 -15.47
C LEU A 169 11.04 18.40 -15.44
N LYS A 170 10.61 19.65 -15.67
CA LYS A 170 9.19 19.99 -15.79
C LYS A 170 8.49 19.21 -16.91
N ASN A 171 9.09 19.15 -18.10
CA ASN A 171 8.54 18.42 -19.23
C ASN A 171 8.51 16.91 -18.97
N THR A 172 9.53 16.36 -18.30
CA THR A 172 9.56 14.96 -17.86
C THR A 172 8.42 14.62 -16.89
N LEU A 173 8.14 15.51 -15.93
CA LEU A 173 7.15 15.29 -14.86
C LEU A 173 5.73 15.80 -15.18
N GLN A 174 5.52 16.43 -16.34
CA GLN A 174 4.28 17.15 -16.69
C GLN A 174 3.01 16.30 -16.56
N GLN A 175 3.06 15.01 -16.89
CA GLN A 175 1.91 14.11 -16.80
C GLN A 175 1.62 13.62 -15.37
N CYS A 176 2.64 13.62 -14.49
CA CYS A 176 2.53 13.12 -13.12
C CYS A 176 2.10 14.23 -12.14
N ILE A 177 2.59 15.47 -12.32
CA ILE A 177 2.32 16.60 -11.42
C ILE A 177 0.82 16.84 -11.16
N PRO A 178 -0.10 16.83 -12.16
CA PRO A 178 -1.52 17.05 -11.93
C PRO A 178 -2.23 15.92 -11.16
N LEU A 179 -1.58 14.76 -11.00
CA LEU A 179 -2.16 13.57 -10.37
C LEU A 179 -1.78 13.45 -8.87
N ILE A 180 -0.82 14.25 -8.41
CA ILE A 180 -0.35 14.27 -7.02
C ILE A 180 -1.25 15.22 -6.21
N LYS A 181 -1.80 14.72 -5.09
CA LYS A 181 -2.69 15.49 -4.21
C LYS A 181 -1.87 16.39 -3.28
N PHE A 182 -1.17 17.38 -3.85
CA PHE A 182 -0.26 18.27 -3.11
C PHE A 182 -0.89 18.98 -1.90
N TYR A 183 -2.20 19.23 -1.89
CA TYR A 183 -2.92 19.84 -0.75
C TYR A 183 -3.02 18.91 0.48
N ASP A 184 -2.76 17.62 0.32
CA ASP A 184 -2.79 16.61 1.39
C ASP A 184 -1.37 16.37 1.98
N ILE A 185 -0.34 17.07 1.47
CA ILE A 185 1.02 17.09 2.03
C ILE A 185 1.07 18.05 3.24
N THR A 186 1.82 17.72 4.30
CA THR A 186 1.93 18.64 5.45
C THR A 186 2.76 19.88 5.12
N SER A 187 2.51 21.02 5.78
CA SER A 187 3.28 22.25 5.53
C SER A 187 4.79 22.10 5.77
N LYS A 188 5.20 21.17 6.66
CA LYS A 188 6.61 20.82 6.87
C LYS A 188 7.19 20.09 5.65
N GLU A 189 6.53 19.01 5.20
CA GLU A 189 6.95 18.25 4.02
C GLU A 189 6.95 19.12 2.75
N PHE A 190 5.97 20.01 2.61
CA PHE A 190 5.94 21.00 1.53
C PHE A 190 7.19 21.91 1.55
N LEU A 191 7.53 22.47 2.72
CA LEU A 191 8.72 23.31 2.89
C LEU A 191 10.02 22.55 2.58
N ASP A 192 10.17 21.35 3.14
CA ASP A 192 11.41 20.58 3.09
C ASP A 192 11.64 19.93 1.70
N LYS A 193 10.58 19.56 0.97
CA LYS A 193 10.66 18.64 -0.18
C LYS A 193 9.98 19.10 -1.46
N VAL A 194 8.97 19.96 -1.39
CA VAL A 194 8.24 20.47 -2.57
C VAL A 194 8.75 21.85 -2.98
N LEU A 195 8.93 22.76 -2.01
CA LEU A 195 9.40 24.13 -2.23
C LEU A 195 10.75 24.24 -2.97
N PRO A 196 11.76 23.37 -2.75
CA PRO A 196 13.02 23.45 -3.50
C PRO A 196 12.79 23.38 -5.02
N TYR A 197 11.81 22.59 -5.45
CA TYR A 197 11.46 22.33 -6.85
C TYR A 197 10.37 23.27 -7.40
N LYS A 198 10.09 24.41 -6.75
CA LYS A 198 9.06 25.38 -7.16
C LYS A 198 9.09 25.82 -8.64
N LYS A 199 10.26 25.76 -9.29
CA LYS A 199 10.44 26.08 -10.73
C LYS A 199 9.86 25.00 -11.67
N VAL A 200 9.69 23.77 -11.19
CA VAL A 200 9.12 22.63 -11.93
C VAL A 200 7.59 22.74 -11.98
N LEU A 201 6.98 23.21 -10.89
CA LEU A 201 5.52 23.35 -10.77
C LEU A 201 4.98 24.49 -11.65
N LEU A 202 3.70 24.39 -12.03
CA LEU A 202 3.00 25.51 -12.69
C LEU A 202 2.87 26.68 -11.71
N LYS A 203 3.08 27.91 -12.19
CA LYS A 203 3.09 29.12 -11.36
C LYS A 203 1.79 29.28 -10.55
N GLU A 204 0.65 28.95 -11.15
CA GLU A 204 -0.66 28.98 -10.49
C GLU A 204 -0.76 27.93 -9.38
N LEU A 205 -0.47 26.65 -9.69
CA LEU A 205 -0.44 25.56 -8.70
C LEU A 205 0.47 25.90 -7.51
N PHE A 206 1.71 26.33 -7.78
CA PHE A 206 2.63 26.73 -6.72
C PHE A 206 2.10 27.91 -5.89
N THR A 207 1.48 28.90 -6.52
CA THR A 207 0.88 30.05 -5.81
C THR A 207 -0.26 29.62 -4.89
N ASN A 208 -1.09 28.68 -5.33
CA ASN A 208 -2.22 28.17 -4.57
C ASN A 208 -1.76 27.27 -3.41
N LEU A 209 -0.74 26.42 -3.63
CA LEU A 209 -0.11 25.63 -2.57
C LEU A 209 0.58 26.51 -1.52
N LEU A 210 1.32 27.53 -1.97
CA LEU A 210 1.96 28.49 -1.06
C LEU A 210 0.91 29.21 -0.19
N LYS A 211 -0.22 29.61 -0.77
CA LYS A 211 -1.36 30.14 -0.01
C LYS A 211 -1.92 29.11 0.98
N SER A 212 -2.16 27.87 0.58
CA SER A 212 -2.75 26.86 1.49
C SER A 212 -1.83 26.45 2.64
N HIS A 213 -0.50 26.52 2.48
CA HIS A 213 0.45 26.20 3.55
C HIS A 213 0.82 27.39 4.44
N LEU A 214 0.63 28.63 3.99
CA LEU A 214 0.90 29.85 4.78
C LEU A 214 -0.35 30.45 5.44
N ILE A 215 -1.54 30.30 4.87
CA ILE A 215 -2.77 30.94 5.36
C ILE A 215 -3.46 30.03 6.37
N ILE A 216 -3.12 30.21 7.65
CA ILE A 216 -3.89 29.67 8.78
C ILE A 216 -5.06 30.62 9.09
N HIS A 217 -6.03 30.74 8.18
CA HIS A 217 -7.29 31.46 8.44
C HIS A 217 -8.49 30.51 8.45
N PRO A 218 -9.35 30.53 9.51
CA PRO A 218 -10.50 29.64 9.64
C PRO A 218 -11.50 29.70 8.47
N ASP A 219 -11.63 30.87 7.84
CA ASP A 219 -12.67 31.15 6.85
C ASP A 219 -12.25 30.84 5.40
N SER A 220 -11.01 30.38 5.17
CA SER A 220 -10.56 30.01 3.83
C SER A 220 -11.08 28.63 3.43
N LYS A 221 -12.25 28.61 2.76
CA LYS A 221 -12.79 27.43 2.06
C LYS A 221 -11.89 27.05 0.86
N LEU A 222 -10.75 26.43 1.14
CA LEU A 222 -9.85 25.84 0.15
C LEU A 222 -10.52 24.62 -0.50
N SER A 223 -11.16 24.85 -1.64
CA SER A 223 -11.88 23.88 -2.47
C SER A 223 -10.97 22.85 -3.18
N GLY A 224 -9.86 22.45 -2.55
CA GLY A 224 -8.81 21.61 -3.14
C GLY A 224 -8.34 20.45 -2.27
N LYS A 225 -8.85 20.29 -1.04
CA LYS A 225 -8.59 19.07 -0.24
C LYS A 225 -9.43 17.93 -0.80
N SER A 226 -8.75 16.98 -1.41
CA SER A 226 -9.29 15.67 -1.76
C SER A 226 -9.63 14.87 -0.49
N ASN A 227 -10.36 13.77 -0.65
CA ASN A 227 -10.27 12.72 0.36
C ASN A 227 -8.81 12.21 0.34
N PRO A 228 -8.08 12.27 1.47
CA PRO A 228 -6.72 11.77 1.54
C PRO A 228 -6.72 10.26 1.23
N ARG A 229 -5.64 9.74 0.62
CA ARG A 229 -5.54 8.29 0.40
C ARG A 229 -5.76 7.56 1.72
N LYS A 230 -6.66 6.59 1.69
CA LYS A 230 -6.93 5.75 2.85
C LYS A 230 -5.65 4.96 3.14
N ARG A 231 -5.24 4.89 4.40
CA ARG A 231 -4.04 4.15 4.84
C ARG A 231 -4.35 3.37 6.12
N ILE A 232 -3.64 2.27 6.33
CA ILE A 232 -3.70 1.48 7.56
C ILE A 232 -2.28 1.11 8.02
N ASP A 233 -1.95 1.27 9.31
CA ASP A 233 -0.71 0.71 9.89
C ASP A 233 -0.95 -0.76 10.28
N SER A 234 -1.11 -1.59 9.26
CA SER A 234 -1.20 -3.05 9.39
C SER A 234 -0.20 -3.71 8.45
N LYS A 235 0.42 -4.79 8.91
CA LYS A 235 1.17 -5.72 8.07
C LYS A 235 0.35 -6.93 7.65
N ILE A 236 -0.71 -7.25 8.40
CA ILE A 236 -1.50 -8.47 8.21
C ILE A 236 -2.64 -8.23 7.22
N ILE A 237 -3.34 -7.09 7.30
CA ILE A 237 -4.52 -6.80 6.48
C ILE A 237 -4.31 -5.63 5.52
N THR A 238 -4.88 -5.75 4.32
CA THR A 238 -4.95 -4.65 3.34
C THR A 238 -6.09 -3.68 3.66
N ILE A 239 -6.17 -2.56 2.93
CA ILE A 239 -7.24 -1.58 3.13
C ILE A 239 -8.64 -2.13 2.84
N GLN A 240 -8.77 -3.06 1.89
CA GLN A 240 -10.04 -3.68 1.51
C GLN A 240 -10.61 -4.52 2.67
N HIS A 241 -9.74 -5.22 3.41
CA HIS A 241 -10.10 -5.93 4.62
C HIS A 241 -10.60 -4.95 5.70
N ALA A 242 -9.91 -3.82 5.90
CA ALA A 242 -10.29 -2.80 6.87
C ALA A 242 -11.65 -2.15 6.53
N GLU A 243 -11.93 -1.90 5.24
CA GLU A 243 -13.22 -1.44 4.75
C GLU A 243 -14.34 -2.46 4.98
N LEU A 244 -14.08 -3.74 4.71
CA LEU A 244 -15.06 -4.80 4.92
C LEU A 244 -15.35 -5.02 6.42
N ILE A 245 -14.33 -4.99 7.27
CA ILE A 245 -14.48 -5.01 8.74
C ILE A 245 -15.27 -3.78 9.22
N SER A 246 -15.04 -2.60 8.63
CA SER A 246 -15.83 -1.38 8.91
C SER A 246 -17.31 -1.58 8.62
N LYS A 247 -17.66 -2.16 7.46
CA LYS A 247 -19.04 -2.50 7.10
C LYS A 247 -19.66 -3.49 8.10
N TRP A 248 -18.89 -4.46 8.60
CA TRP A 248 -19.36 -5.43 9.60
C TRP A 248 -19.64 -4.82 10.97
N ILE A 249 -18.85 -3.82 11.39
CA ILE A 249 -19.07 -3.00 12.60
C ILE A 249 -20.37 -2.20 12.47
N ASP A 250 -20.54 -1.48 11.34
CA ASP A 250 -21.74 -0.69 11.06
C ASP A 250 -23.00 -1.54 10.77
N LYS A 251 -22.84 -2.87 10.63
CA LYS A 251 -23.87 -3.82 10.20
C LYS A 251 -24.51 -3.48 8.85
N LEU A 252 -23.73 -2.87 7.96
CA LEU A 252 -24.15 -2.54 6.60
C LEU A 252 -24.03 -3.75 5.68
N GLU A 253 -24.99 -3.88 4.76
CA GLU A 253 -24.86 -4.80 3.62
C GLU A 253 -23.69 -4.40 2.72
N ILE A 254 -23.03 -5.39 2.12
CA ILE A 254 -21.81 -5.20 1.31
C ILE A 254 -22.04 -4.24 0.13
N THR A 255 -23.27 -4.22 -0.39
CA THR A 255 -23.81 -3.39 -1.48
C THR A 255 -23.89 -1.90 -1.18
N ASN A 256 -23.88 -1.48 0.08
CA ASN A 256 -23.98 -0.06 0.44
C ASN A 256 -22.65 0.67 0.22
N GLU A 257 -22.70 1.81 -0.47
CA GLU A 257 -21.60 2.79 -0.56
C GLU A 257 -21.42 3.50 0.79
N SER A 258 -20.78 2.82 1.74
CA SER A 258 -20.51 3.35 3.08
C SER A 258 -19.47 4.47 3.02
N THR A 259 -19.92 5.70 3.28
CA THR A 259 -19.06 6.90 3.39
C THR A 259 -18.23 6.96 4.68
N THR A 260 -18.41 6.00 5.59
CA THR A 260 -17.67 5.85 6.85
C THR A 260 -16.49 4.88 6.68
N PHE A 261 -15.27 5.42 6.69
CA PHE A 261 -14.03 4.65 6.90
C PHE A 261 -13.57 4.89 8.33
N TYR A 262 -13.46 3.85 9.14
CA TYR A 262 -12.94 3.95 10.50
C TYR A 262 -11.41 4.15 10.47
N GLU A 263 -10.88 5.04 11.33
CA GLU A 263 -9.44 5.20 11.47
C GLU A 263 -8.89 4.08 12.37
N PHE A 264 -8.36 3.03 11.76
CA PHE A 264 -7.72 1.91 12.45
C PHE A 264 -6.36 2.33 13.00
N LYS A 265 -6.32 2.64 14.31
CA LYS A 265 -5.09 3.00 15.00
C LYS A 265 -4.44 1.80 15.64
N LEU A 266 -3.28 1.39 15.15
CA LEU A 266 -2.49 0.31 15.76
C LEU A 266 -2.13 0.65 17.21
N ILE A 267 -2.48 -0.25 18.14
CA ILE A 267 -2.16 -0.14 19.57
C ILE A 267 -1.20 -1.22 20.07
N LEU A 268 -1.14 -2.37 19.40
CA LEU A 268 -0.26 -3.48 19.78
C LEU A 268 0.12 -4.30 18.55
N ARG A 269 1.41 -4.62 18.37
CA ARG A 269 1.92 -5.53 17.33
C ARG A 269 2.88 -6.53 17.98
N GLY A 270 2.63 -7.83 17.85
CA GLY A 270 3.39 -8.88 18.54
C GLY A 270 4.89 -8.85 18.23
N SER A 271 5.26 -8.55 16.98
CA SER A 271 6.67 -8.41 16.56
C SER A 271 7.40 -7.17 17.12
N ARG A 272 6.68 -6.19 17.69
CA ARG A 272 7.25 -4.99 18.32
C ARG A 272 7.25 -5.02 19.85
N ASN A 273 6.32 -5.76 20.44
CA ASN A 273 5.94 -5.59 21.85
C ASN A 273 6.14 -6.85 22.71
N GLU A 274 6.75 -7.90 22.13
CA GLU A 274 6.80 -9.26 22.67
C GLU A 274 5.41 -9.89 22.77
N PHE A 275 5.26 -11.11 22.27
CA PHE A 275 4.02 -11.85 22.47
C PHE A 275 3.97 -12.27 23.94
N SER A 276 3.23 -11.54 24.77
CA SER A 276 2.93 -11.90 26.15
C SER A 276 1.50 -11.47 26.55
N PRO A 277 0.77 -12.26 27.37
CA PRO A 277 -0.53 -11.84 27.91
C PRO A 277 -0.41 -10.60 28.79
N GLY A 278 0.67 -10.49 29.58
CA GLY A 278 0.93 -9.33 30.44
C GLY A 278 0.98 -8.02 29.66
N LYS A 279 1.75 -7.96 28.56
CA LYS A 279 1.83 -6.76 27.71
C LYS A 279 0.50 -6.43 27.04
N PHE A 280 -0.27 -7.46 26.66
CA PHE A 280 -1.62 -7.28 26.15
C PHE A 280 -2.51 -6.57 27.17
N HIS A 281 -2.63 -7.11 28.39
CA HIS A 281 -3.47 -6.52 29.43
C HIS A 281 -2.99 -5.13 29.86
N GLU A 282 -1.68 -4.90 29.99
CA GLU A 282 -1.09 -3.57 30.27
C GLU A 282 -1.55 -2.49 29.28
N ILE A 283 -1.52 -2.78 27.97
CA ILE A 283 -1.85 -1.82 26.91
C ILE A 283 -3.36 -1.72 26.67
N CYS A 284 -4.09 -2.83 26.84
CA CYS A 284 -5.43 -3.01 26.31
C CYS A 284 -6.57 -2.96 27.34
N ILE A 285 -6.28 -3.03 28.64
CA ILE A 285 -7.27 -2.80 29.70
C ILE A 285 -7.98 -1.45 29.48
N ASN A 286 -9.28 -1.42 29.73
CA ASN A 286 -10.15 -0.25 29.54
C ASN A 286 -10.22 0.31 28.10
N LYS A 287 -9.66 -0.37 27.10
CA LYS A 287 -9.89 -0.06 25.67
C LYS A 287 -11.13 -0.81 25.19
N SER A 288 -12.05 -0.12 24.53
CA SER A 288 -13.20 -0.70 23.82
C SER A 288 -13.11 -0.46 22.32
N HIS A 289 -14.06 -0.96 21.52
CA HIS A 289 -14.09 -0.80 20.06
C HIS A 289 -12.77 -1.20 19.39
N THR A 290 -12.34 -2.43 19.63
CA THR A 290 -11.03 -2.91 19.14
C THR A 290 -11.15 -4.13 18.26
N VAL A 291 -10.42 -4.13 17.15
CA VAL A 291 -10.25 -5.29 16.26
C VAL A 291 -8.91 -5.94 16.54
N SER A 292 -8.94 -7.25 16.82
CA SER A 292 -7.75 -8.09 16.98
C SER A 292 -7.60 -8.98 15.75
N ILE A 293 -6.37 -9.11 15.25
CA ILE A 293 -6.02 -9.71 13.96
C ILE A 293 -4.79 -10.59 14.15
N ILE A 294 -4.81 -11.81 13.61
CA ILE A 294 -3.66 -12.73 13.64
C ILE A 294 -3.45 -13.34 12.25
N LYS A 295 -2.20 -13.44 11.81
CA LYS A 295 -1.80 -14.25 10.65
C LYS A 295 -1.40 -15.64 11.16
N VAL A 296 -2.01 -16.67 10.59
CA VAL A 296 -1.73 -18.06 10.95
C VAL A 296 -0.41 -18.50 10.31
N LYS A 297 0.47 -19.12 11.10
CA LYS A 297 1.82 -19.49 10.67
C LYS A 297 1.81 -20.44 9.49
N ASP A 298 2.77 -20.25 8.58
CA ASP A 298 2.99 -21.09 7.40
C ASP A 298 1.76 -21.13 6.45
N SER A 299 0.94 -20.06 6.46
CA SER A 299 -0.27 -19.91 5.64
C SER A 299 -0.60 -18.44 5.34
N GLU A 300 -1.49 -18.20 4.39
CA GLU A 300 -2.07 -16.87 4.12
C GLU A 300 -3.43 -16.66 4.80
N GLU A 301 -3.77 -17.50 5.77
CA GLU A 301 -5.00 -17.41 6.56
C GLU A 301 -4.88 -16.31 7.64
N ILE A 302 -5.90 -15.46 7.70
CA ILE A 302 -6.05 -14.42 8.72
C ILE A 302 -7.28 -14.75 9.56
N LEU A 303 -7.13 -14.75 10.89
CA LEU A 303 -8.23 -14.85 11.83
C LEU A 303 -8.35 -13.54 12.63
N GLY A 304 -9.54 -13.24 13.13
CA GLY A 304 -9.74 -12.05 13.96
C GLY A 304 -11.08 -11.94 14.65
N GLY A 305 -11.21 -10.91 15.46
CA GLY A 305 -12.43 -10.61 16.19
C GLY A 305 -12.54 -9.15 16.60
N TYR A 306 -13.78 -8.65 16.64
CA TYR A 306 -14.12 -7.31 17.08
C TYR A 306 -14.73 -7.33 18.47
N ASN A 307 -14.11 -6.62 19.42
CA ASN A 307 -14.67 -6.39 20.74
C ASN A 307 -15.20 -4.94 20.86
N PRO A 308 -16.53 -4.71 20.94
CA PRO A 308 -17.11 -3.39 21.18
C PRO A 308 -17.02 -2.91 22.63
N ILE A 309 -16.82 -3.81 23.61
CA ILE A 309 -16.76 -3.49 25.05
C ILE A 309 -15.31 -3.40 25.55
N THR A 310 -15.10 -2.95 26.79
CA THR A 310 -13.78 -2.88 27.41
C THR A 310 -13.21 -4.26 27.69
N TRP A 311 -11.88 -4.40 27.54
CA TRP A 311 -11.16 -5.57 28.02
C TRP A 311 -10.85 -5.46 29.52
N ASP A 312 -10.91 -6.61 30.18
CA ASP A 312 -10.72 -6.81 31.62
C ASP A 312 -9.82 -8.06 31.83
N SER A 313 -9.44 -8.35 33.07
CA SER A 313 -8.52 -9.43 33.44
C SER A 313 -8.99 -10.22 34.67
N ASN A 314 -10.30 -10.25 34.91
CA ASN A 314 -10.96 -10.79 36.11
C ASN A 314 -11.55 -12.20 35.95
N HIS A 315 -11.11 -12.97 34.95
CA HIS A 315 -11.62 -14.32 34.60
C HIS A 315 -13.13 -14.36 34.26
N SER A 316 -13.74 -13.23 33.91
CA SER A 316 -15.16 -13.15 33.56
C SER A 316 -15.43 -13.28 32.06
N TYR A 317 -16.72 -13.41 31.71
CA TYR A 317 -17.20 -13.21 30.36
C TYR A 317 -17.83 -11.82 30.19
N GLY A 318 -17.39 -11.10 29.17
CA GLY A 318 -18.00 -9.85 28.73
C GLY A 318 -19.25 -10.11 27.89
N THR A 319 -20.37 -9.48 28.25
CA THR A 319 -21.66 -9.61 27.55
C THR A 319 -21.82 -8.54 26.46
N THR A 320 -22.07 -8.95 25.21
CA THR A 320 -22.43 -8.01 24.12
C THR A 320 -23.14 -8.73 22.95
N LYS A 321 -23.94 -7.97 22.19
CA LYS A 321 -24.63 -8.40 20.96
C LYS A 321 -23.95 -7.94 19.66
N ASP A 322 -22.88 -7.15 19.79
CA ASP A 322 -22.24 -6.45 18.67
C ASP A 322 -20.83 -6.99 18.36
N SER A 323 -20.37 -8.00 19.12
CA SER A 323 -19.15 -8.76 18.83
C SER A 323 -19.32 -9.68 17.63
N PHE A 324 -18.24 -9.85 16.87
CA PHE A 324 -18.14 -10.82 15.78
C PHE A 324 -16.71 -11.34 15.67
N ILE A 325 -16.56 -12.56 15.16
CA ILE A 325 -15.29 -13.15 14.75
C ILE A 325 -15.30 -13.36 13.23
N PHE A 326 -14.12 -13.42 12.63
CA PHE A 326 -13.97 -13.54 11.19
C PHE A 326 -12.71 -14.30 10.77
N SER A 327 -12.73 -14.77 9.53
CA SER A 327 -11.55 -15.28 8.83
C SER A 327 -11.47 -14.79 7.39
N PHE A 328 -10.25 -14.77 6.86
CA PHE A 328 -9.94 -14.60 5.44
C PHE A 328 -8.98 -15.72 5.02
N LYS A 329 -9.30 -16.45 3.94
CA LYS A 329 -8.41 -17.53 3.45
C LYS A 329 -7.14 -17.04 2.74
N ASN A 330 -7.09 -15.77 2.35
CA ASN A 330 -5.97 -15.18 1.61
C ASN A 330 -5.73 -13.75 2.13
N SER A 331 -4.49 -13.44 2.51
CA SER A 331 -4.08 -12.13 3.01
C SER A 331 -4.20 -10.98 2.00
N ASN A 332 -4.27 -11.31 0.70
CA ASN A 332 -4.25 -10.34 -0.39
C ASN A 332 -5.64 -9.99 -0.95
N ASN A 333 -6.71 -10.74 -0.62
CA ASN A 333 -8.06 -10.47 -1.14
C ASN A 333 -9.19 -10.78 -0.15
N ILE A 334 -10.35 -10.17 -0.37
CA ILE A 334 -11.51 -10.24 0.52
C ILE A 334 -12.62 -11.22 0.06
N GLU A 335 -12.39 -11.99 -1.02
CA GLU A 335 -13.45 -12.80 -1.64
C GLU A 335 -13.84 -13.98 -0.75
N ASN A 336 -12.83 -14.73 -0.27
CA ASN A 336 -13.02 -15.91 0.57
C ASN A 336 -12.96 -15.55 2.07
N HIS A 337 -14.00 -14.84 2.53
CA HIS A 337 -14.15 -14.43 3.93
C HIS A 337 -15.29 -15.16 4.65
N ILE A 338 -15.17 -15.30 5.97
CA ILE A 338 -16.26 -15.75 6.85
C ILE A 338 -16.49 -14.66 7.90
N LEU A 339 -17.73 -14.20 8.03
CA LEU A 339 -18.21 -13.42 9.17
C LEU A 339 -19.11 -14.31 10.03
N SER A 340 -18.85 -14.33 11.34
CA SER A 340 -19.59 -15.07 12.34
C SER A 340 -19.94 -14.14 13.50
N ARG A 341 -21.23 -13.84 13.71
CA ARG A 341 -21.67 -12.94 14.80
C ARG A 341 -21.93 -13.73 16.07
N ILE A 342 -21.97 -13.04 17.20
CA ILE A 342 -22.19 -13.68 18.51
C ILE A 342 -23.62 -14.23 18.61
N ARG A 343 -23.74 -15.53 18.91
CA ARG A 343 -25.03 -16.21 19.14
C ARG A 343 -25.41 -16.17 20.61
N ASP A 344 -24.52 -16.59 21.51
CA ASP A 344 -24.72 -16.49 22.96
C ASP A 344 -24.02 -15.25 23.52
N THR A 345 -24.77 -14.15 23.59
CA THR A 345 -24.27 -12.82 23.96
C THR A 345 -23.61 -12.75 25.32
N LYS A 346 -23.91 -13.68 26.24
CA LYS A 346 -23.34 -13.74 27.60
C LYS A 346 -21.87 -14.15 27.62
N PHE A 347 -21.40 -14.85 26.59
CA PHE A 347 -20.04 -15.39 26.51
C PHE A 347 -19.20 -14.73 25.41
N ALA A 348 -19.56 -13.51 24.98
CA ALA A 348 -18.97 -12.89 23.79
C ALA A 348 -17.44 -12.72 23.88
N ILE A 349 -16.94 -12.26 25.01
CA ILE A 349 -15.51 -11.96 25.26
C ILE A 349 -15.05 -12.72 26.50
N LEU A 350 -13.89 -13.37 26.44
CA LEU A 350 -13.28 -14.05 27.59
C LEU A 350 -12.13 -13.19 28.15
N ASN A 351 -12.31 -12.68 29.38
CA ASN A 351 -11.36 -11.79 30.05
C ASN A 351 -10.39 -12.57 30.97
N ASN A 352 -9.55 -13.42 30.38
CA ASN A 352 -8.57 -14.23 31.13
C ASN A 352 -7.18 -13.54 31.16
N PRO A 353 -6.59 -13.25 32.34
CA PRO A 353 -5.27 -12.62 32.44
C PRO A 353 -4.13 -13.43 31.80
N ASN A 354 -4.30 -14.75 31.64
CA ASN A 354 -3.29 -15.64 31.06
C ASN A 354 -3.34 -15.71 29.52
N TYR A 355 -4.34 -15.12 28.88
CA TYR A 355 -4.52 -15.13 27.42
C TYR A 355 -4.45 -13.71 26.82
N GLY A 356 -4.25 -13.65 25.50
CA GLY A 356 -4.49 -12.43 24.72
C GLY A 356 -5.99 -12.20 24.48
N PRO A 357 -6.35 -11.52 23.38
CA PRO A 357 -7.75 -11.42 22.99
C PRO A 357 -8.35 -12.82 22.85
N SER A 358 -9.47 -13.01 23.52
CA SER A 358 -10.18 -14.27 23.56
C SER A 358 -11.68 -13.98 23.37
N PHE A 359 -12.29 -14.70 22.44
CA PHE A 359 -13.67 -14.51 22.02
C PHE A 359 -14.43 -15.81 22.22
N GLY A 360 -15.65 -15.72 22.76
CA GLY A 360 -16.52 -16.87 22.91
C GLY A 360 -16.07 -17.82 24.03
N LYS A 361 -16.64 -19.02 24.01
CA LYS A 361 -16.21 -20.16 24.81
C LYS A 361 -15.16 -20.90 23.98
N GLU A 362 -13.96 -20.34 23.97
CA GLU A 362 -12.83 -20.88 23.21
C GLU A 362 -13.03 -20.84 21.67
N ASP A 363 -14.01 -20.06 21.17
CA ASP A 363 -14.25 -19.87 19.74
C ASP A 363 -13.02 -19.25 19.05
N ILE A 364 -12.35 -18.31 19.74
CA ILE A 364 -10.96 -17.91 19.49
C ILE A 364 -10.25 -17.70 20.83
N ILE A 365 -9.09 -18.32 21.04
CA ILE A 365 -8.13 -17.92 22.08
C ILE A 365 -6.77 -17.67 21.41
N PHE A 366 -6.31 -16.42 21.44
CA PHE A 366 -4.94 -16.10 21.04
C PHE A 366 -3.99 -16.38 22.22
N SER A 367 -3.32 -17.54 22.18
CA SER A 367 -2.24 -17.84 23.12
C SER A 367 -1.09 -16.87 22.87
N LEU A 368 -0.84 -15.98 23.83
CA LEU A 368 0.28 -15.06 23.80
C LEU A 368 1.50 -15.58 24.59
N ASN A 369 1.57 -16.84 25.03
CA ASN A 369 2.66 -17.33 25.86
C ASN A 369 3.43 -18.50 25.20
N ASN A 370 4.77 -18.51 25.28
CA ASN A 370 5.61 -19.56 24.69
C ASN A 370 5.43 -20.96 25.34
N LEU A 371 4.82 -21.01 26.54
CA LEU A 371 4.51 -22.26 27.25
C LEU A 371 3.28 -22.98 26.69
N TYR A 372 2.34 -22.25 26.08
CA TYR A 372 1.15 -22.80 25.42
C TYR A 372 1.30 -22.56 23.93
N LYS A 373 1.90 -23.54 23.23
CA LYS A 373 2.36 -23.38 21.82
C LYS A 373 1.27 -22.90 20.87
N ASP A 374 0.03 -23.27 21.12
CA ASP A 374 -1.04 -23.16 20.14
C ASP A 374 -2.16 -22.23 20.60
N SER A 375 -2.62 -21.41 19.66
CA SER A 375 -3.89 -20.70 19.76
C SER A 375 -5.03 -21.66 19.40
N ILE A 376 -6.23 -21.40 19.90
CA ILE A 376 -7.40 -22.28 19.73
C ILE A 376 -8.43 -21.58 18.85
N CYS A 377 -9.04 -22.30 17.92
CA CYS A 377 -10.24 -21.87 17.21
C CYS A 377 -11.29 -22.98 17.21
N THR A 378 -12.49 -22.68 17.68
CA THR A 378 -13.63 -23.62 17.74
C THR A 378 -14.94 -22.90 17.37
N ASN A 379 -16.09 -23.59 17.46
CA ASN A 379 -17.40 -22.95 17.33
C ASN A 379 -18.35 -23.38 18.45
N ASN A 380 -18.54 -22.50 19.44
CA ASN A 380 -19.35 -22.74 20.63
C ASN A 380 -20.35 -21.59 20.87
N SER A 381 -19.88 -20.34 20.86
CA SER A 381 -20.68 -19.15 21.19
C SER A 381 -21.05 -18.30 19.99
N TYR A 382 -20.35 -18.41 18.86
CA TYR A 382 -20.64 -17.67 17.62
C TYR A 382 -21.46 -18.50 16.61
N GLU A 383 -22.10 -17.82 15.65
CA GLU A 383 -23.07 -18.42 14.71
C GLU A 383 -22.49 -19.50 13.78
N LYS A 384 -21.24 -19.34 13.34
CA LYS A 384 -20.57 -20.15 12.33
C LYS A 384 -19.12 -20.48 12.73
N PRO A 385 -18.59 -21.66 12.39
CA PRO A 385 -17.15 -21.89 12.40
C PRO A 385 -16.46 -20.97 11.39
N ILE A 386 -15.27 -20.47 11.75
CA ILE A 386 -14.45 -19.62 10.87
C ILE A 386 -13.23 -20.36 10.30
N ARG A 387 -13.01 -21.61 10.70
CA ARG A 387 -11.95 -22.52 10.27
C ARG A 387 -12.57 -23.88 9.96
N GLU A 388 -12.05 -24.62 8.99
CA GLU A 388 -12.62 -25.91 8.57
C GLU A 388 -12.35 -27.03 9.59
N ASN A 389 -11.19 -26.99 10.25
CA ASN A 389 -10.89 -27.84 11.39
C ASN A 389 -10.97 -27.03 12.69
N ASN A 390 -11.61 -27.59 13.72
CA ASN A 390 -11.55 -27.09 15.10
C ASN A 390 -10.21 -27.51 15.73
N ASP A 391 -9.14 -26.80 15.38
CA ASP A 391 -7.77 -27.21 15.66
C ASP A 391 -6.93 -26.14 16.39
N HIS A 392 -5.85 -26.62 16.98
CA HIS A 392 -4.73 -25.85 17.49
C HIS A 392 -3.93 -25.21 16.32
N PHE A 393 -3.56 -23.94 16.44
CA PHE A 393 -2.77 -23.25 15.41
C PHE A 393 -1.62 -22.39 15.96
N SER A 394 -0.49 -22.42 15.24
CA SER A 394 0.65 -21.54 15.46
C SER A 394 0.45 -20.18 14.76
N LYS A 395 1.07 -19.12 15.29
CA LYS A 395 0.94 -17.73 14.82
C LYS A 395 2.21 -17.23 14.13
N GLU A 396 2.05 -16.40 13.09
CA GLU A 396 3.15 -15.69 12.42
C GLU A 396 3.30 -14.26 12.96
N GLU A 397 2.23 -13.47 12.91
CA GLU A 397 2.17 -12.10 13.42
C GLU A 397 0.79 -11.82 14.01
N TYR A 398 0.73 -10.90 14.99
CA TYR A 398 -0.50 -10.49 15.66
C TYR A 398 -0.55 -8.96 15.76
N GLU A 399 -1.70 -8.38 15.46
CA GLU A 399 -1.96 -6.95 15.52
C GLU A 399 -3.29 -6.66 16.20
N ARG A 400 -3.37 -5.53 16.89
CA ARG A 400 -4.63 -4.99 17.41
C ARG A 400 -4.73 -3.51 17.12
N ASN A 401 -5.89 -3.16 16.56
CA ASN A 401 -6.25 -1.79 16.22
C ASN A 401 -7.37 -1.32 17.14
N LEU A 402 -7.24 -0.08 17.61
CA LEU A 402 -8.31 0.69 18.24
C LEU A 402 -9.04 1.45 17.13
N ASP A 403 -10.37 1.37 17.10
CA ASP A 403 -11.16 2.38 16.40
C ASP A 403 -11.10 3.68 17.20
N SER A 404 -10.61 4.74 16.57
CA SER A 404 -10.79 6.09 17.10
C SER A 404 -11.12 7.10 16.01
N PHE A 405 -12.39 7.22 15.61
CA PHE A 405 -13.16 8.46 15.88
C PHE A 405 -14.65 8.41 15.44
N TYR A 406 -15.58 8.49 16.40
CA TYR A 406 -17.00 8.78 16.16
C TYR A 406 -17.31 10.29 15.97
N GLY A 407 -16.27 11.11 15.70
CA GLY A 407 -16.30 12.57 15.89
C GLY A 407 -17.08 13.38 14.86
N HIS A 408 -17.20 12.91 13.61
CA HIS A 408 -17.99 13.62 12.60
C HIS A 408 -19.50 13.56 12.89
N LYS A 409 -19.99 12.46 13.49
CA LYS A 409 -21.42 12.28 13.82
C LYS A 409 -21.84 13.21 14.96
N GLN A 410 -21.01 13.39 16.00
CA GLN A 410 -21.32 14.33 17.08
C GLN A 410 -21.30 15.79 16.62
N SER A 411 -20.35 16.22 15.79
CA SER A 411 -20.33 17.61 15.30
C SER A 411 -21.55 17.92 14.43
N PHE A 412 -21.91 17.01 13.52
CA PHE A 412 -23.08 17.17 12.64
C PHE A 412 -24.41 17.10 13.40
N MET A 413 -24.57 16.15 14.33
CA MET A 413 -25.76 16.08 15.20
C MET A 413 -25.86 17.28 16.14
N LYS A 414 -24.73 17.84 16.63
CA LYS A 414 -24.71 19.07 17.44
C LYS A 414 -24.99 20.32 16.61
N GLN A 415 -24.70 20.34 15.31
CA GLN A 415 -25.18 21.39 14.38
C GLN A 415 -26.66 21.26 14.03
N LEU A 416 -27.21 20.04 13.96
CA LEU A 416 -28.65 19.82 13.78
C LEU A 416 -29.44 20.19 15.05
N MET A 417 -28.96 19.78 16.23
CA MET A 417 -29.59 20.04 17.53
C MET A 417 -29.49 21.52 17.98
N THR A 418 -28.59 22.32 17.38
CA THR A 418 -28.52 23.77 17.62
C THR A 418 -29.37 24.60 16.64
N LYS A 419 -30.01 23.98 15.64
CA LYS A 419 -30.86 24.68 14.65
C LYS A 419 -32.36 24.66 14.93
N THR A 420 -32.82 24.09 16.04
CA THR A 420 -34.21 24.27 16.52
C THR A 420 -34.34 25.53 17.38
N PRO A 421 -35.17 26.52 17.02
CA PRO A 421 -35.32 27.75 17.80
C PRO A 421 -36.11 27.48 19.09
N ARG A 422 -35.43 27.46 20.25
CA ARG A 422 -36.12 27.55 21.54
C ARG A 422 -36.58 28.99 21.78
N ARG A 423 -37.86 29.15 22.11
CA ARG A 423 -38.43 30.41 22.61
C ARG A 423 -37.65 30.90 23.83
N LYS A 424 -37.62 32.22 24.00
CA LYS A 424 -37.15 32.89 25.23
C LYS A 424 -37.89 32.32 26.44
N ASP A 425 -37.18 32.17 27.55
CA ASP A 425 -37.54 32.78 28.83
C ASP A 425 -36.31 32.84 29.76
N SER A 426 -36.46 33.48 30.93
CA SER A 426 -35.45 34.41 31.46
C SER A 426 -34.69 33.98 32.72
N LYS A 427 -33.44 34.49 32.86
CA LYS A 427 -32.63 34.62 34.11
C LYS A 427 -32.25 33.27 34.78
N THR A 428 -31.08 33.05 35.37
CA THR A 428 -30.30 33.90 36.29
C THR A 428 -28.79 33.56 36.24
N SER A 429 -27.96 34.47 36.73
CA SER A 429 -26.48 34.47 36.77
C SER A 429 -25.82 33.60 37.86
N MET A 430 -24.61 33.07 37.61
CA MET A 430 -23.42 33.31 38.48
C MET A 430 -22.05 32.81 37.94
N ASN A 431 -21.08 33.74 37.93
CA ASN A 431 -19.65 33.66 38.30
C ASN A 431 -18.69 32.50 37.90
N ILE A 432 -17.72 32.87 37.04
CA ILE A 432 -16.25 32.96 37.30
C ILE A 432 -15.52 31.79 38.01
N VAL A 433 -14.48 31.24 37.35
CA VAL A 433 -13.05 31.33 37.74
C VAL A 433 -12.15 30.77 36.61
N ASN A 434 -11.07 31.49 36.28
CA ASN A 434 -10.00 31.04 35.39
C ASN A 434 -9.03 30.09 36.12
N ASN A 435 -8.30 29.22 35.39
CA ASN A 435 -6.84 29.28 35.49
C ASN A 435 -6.07 28.69 34.30
N LYS A 436 -4.81 29.12 34.19
CA LYS A 436 -3.96 29.01 32.99
C LYS A 436 -3.08 27.75 32.96
N THR A 437 -2.71 27.42 31.72
CA THR A 437 -1.53 26.65 31.26
C THR A 437 -0.24 26.82 32.08
N ASN A 438 0.62 25.80 32.05
CA ASN A 438 2.03 25.98 31.71
C ASN A 438 2.68 24.69 31.15
N ASN A 439 3.59 24.87 30.19
CA ASN A 439 4.47 23.84 29.63
C ASN A 439 5.74 23.68 30.48
N ILE A 440 6.48 22.57 30.30
CA ILE A 440 7.95 22.52 30.29
C ILE A 440 8.41 21.40 29.33
N ILE A 441 9.56 21.60 28.70
CA ILE A 441 10.19 20.76 27.67
C ILE A 441 11.56 20.30 28.21
N ALA A 442 12.01 19.05 27.95
CA ALA A 442 13.36 18.75 27.40
C ALA A 442 13.82 17.27 27.50
N ASN A 443 14.26 16.75 26.34
CA ASN A 443 15.44 15.89 26.09
C ASN A 443 15.57 14.45 26.64
N GLY A 444 15.80 13.49 25.72
CA GLY A 444 16.29 12.12 26.01
C GLY A 444 16.60 11.29 24.74
N LYS A 445 17.82 10.77 24.62
CA LYS A 445 18.45 10.08 23.44
C LYS A 445 18.81 8.62 23.87
N ILE A 446 18.97 7.56 23.05
CA ILE A 446 19.07 7.29 21.59
C ILE A 446 18.53 5.85 21.33
N THR A 447 17.99 5.51 20.14
CA THR A 447 18.15 4.23 19.34
C THR A 447 17.06 4.14 18.25
N GLU A 448 17.37 3.99 16.96
CA GLU A 448 17.71 2.74 16.24
C GLU A 448 16.66 1.61 16.35
N LYS A 449 15.87 1.35 15.28
CA LYS A 449 16.05 0.20 14.36
C LYS A 449 14.90 -0.02 13.35
N PHE A 450 15.31 -0.35 12.11
CA PHE A 450 14.71 -1.31 11.17
C PHE A 450 13.20 -1.19 10.85
N THR A 451 12.89 -0.54 9.73
CA THR A 451 11.72 -0.86 8.90
C THR A 451 12.15 -1.71 7.71
N VAL A 452 11.58 -2.91 7.59
CA VAL A 452 11.59 -3.68 6.34
C VAL A 452 10.65 -2.97 5.38
N GLY A 453 11.20 -2.04 4.60
CA GLY A 453 10.49 -1.38 3.50
C GLY A 453 10.66 -2.17 2.21
N VAL A 454 9.64 -2.14 1.35
CA VAL A 454 9.77 -2.57 -0.05
C VAL A 454 10.93 -1.79 -0.67
N ASP A 455 11.98 -2.47 -1.12
CA ASP A 455 13.24 -1.81 -1.47
C ASP A 455 13.20 -1.21 -2.89
N TRP A 456 12.67 0.01 -2.96
CA TRP A 456 12.69 0.84 -4.15
C TRP A 456 14.10 1.38 -4.52
N ALA A 457 15.16 1.09 -3.74
CA ALA A 457 16.54 1.48 -4.09
C ALA A 457 17.03 0.82 -5.39
N ASN A 458 16.40 -0.27 -5.82
CA ASN A 458 16.68 -0.91 -7.12
C ASN A 458 16.27 -0.11 -8.36
N LEU A 459 15.62 1.06 -8.21
CA LEU A 459 15.52 2.04 -9.31
C LEU A 459 16.78 2.92 -9.45
N SER A 460 17.65 2.98 -8.43
CA SER A 460 18.89 3.79 -8.41
C SER A 460 20.18 2.99 -8.60
N THR A 461 20.18 1.66 -8.37
CA THR A 461 21.38 0.81 -8.54
C THR A 461 21.56 0.26 -9.96
N ILE A 462 20.68 0.58 -10.92
CA ILE A 462 20.77 0.15 -12.33
C ILE A 462 20.96 1.36 -13.28
N SER A 463 21.46 2.49 -12.77
CA SER A 463 21.85 3.66 -13.57
C SER A 463 23.37 3.84 -13.65
N SER A 464 24.06 2.81 -14.16
CA SER A 464 25.44 2.90 -14.63
C SER A 464 25.60 2.14 -15.97
N PRO A 465 25.66 2.82 -17.11
CA PRO A 465 26.26 2.25 -18.30
C PRO A 465 27.79 2.25 -18.13
N LEU A 466 28.41 1.08 -18.39
CA LEU A 466 29.87 0.84 -18.43
C LEU A 466 30.59 0.77 -17.06
N ALA A 467 30.70 -0.46 -16.55
CA ALA A 467 31.96 -0.94 -15.97
C ALA A 467 32.27 -2.31 -16.62
N ILE A 468 33.08 -2.29 -17.68
CA ILE A 468 33.59 -3.51 -18.31
C ILE A 468 34.79 -3.98 -17.48
N ALA A 469 34.67 -5.14 -16.84
CA ALA A 469 35.85 -5.81 -16.29
C ALA A 469 36.74 -6.29 -17.47
N PRO A 470 38.03 -5.94 -17.52
CA PRO A 470 38.92 -6.47 -18.54
C PRO A 470 39.13 -7.97 -18.28
N LEU A 471 38.77 -8.80 -19.26
CA LEU A 471 39.20 -10.20 -19.31
C LEU A 471 40.73 -10.23 -19.39
N GLN A 472 41.38 -10.88 -18.44
CA GLN A 472 42.81 -11.20 -18.58
C GLN A 472 42.99 -12.16 -19.76
N PRO A 473 43.99 -11.95 -20.65
CA PRO A 473 44.34 -12.94 -21.64
C PRO A 473 44.99 -14.14 -20.94
N ILE A 474 44.41 -15.32 -21.13
CA ILE A 474 45.08 -16.59 -20.87
C ILE A 474 46.07 -16.80 -22.03
N LEU A 475 47.35 -16.95 -21.69
CA LEU A 475 48.38 -17.52 -22.55
C LEU A 475 48.49 -19.03 -22.27
#